data_AF-A0A3Q3FV28-F1
#
_entry.id   AF-A0A3Q3FV28-F1
#
_cell.length_a   1.000
_cell.length_b   1.000
_cell.length_c   1.000
_cell.angle_alpha   90.00
_cell.angle_beta   90.00
_cell.angle_gamma   90.00
#
_symmetry.space_group_name_H-M   'P 1'
#
loop_
_entity.id
_entity.type
_entity.pdbx_description
1 polymer ?
#
loop_
_entity_poly.entity_id
_entity_poly.type
_entity_poly.pdbx_seq_one_letter_code
_entity_poly.pdbx_strand_id
1 'polypeptide(L)'
;MLPPPRLPFTFSLRKRLEDESRSLPGKTIFDCKFKPDDPNLLATASFDGTIKIWDTNTLTAVSTSPGNEGVVYSLSWAPVSVKRCLVFFAAR
;
A
#
# COMPACT_ATOMS: atom_id res chain seq x y z
N MET A 1 -19.94 -14.68 25.91
CA MET A 1 -18.78 -14.01 25.30
C MET A 1 -19.10 -13.80 23.83
N LEU A 2 -19.27 -12.57 23.37
CA LEU A 2 -19.53 -12.27 21.95
C LEU A 2 -18.22 -12.32 21.17
N PRO A 3 -18.20 -12.87 19.93
CA PRO A 3 -17.03 -12.77 19.07
C PRO A 3 -16.70 -11.29 18.82
N PRO A 4 -15.41 -10.92 18.69
CA PRO A 4 -15.04 -9.55 18.42
C PRO A 4 -15.72 -9.08 17.12
N PRO A 5 -16.16 -7.81 17.04
CA PRO A 5 -16.75 -7.27 15.83
C PRO A 5 -15.75 -7.46 14.69
N ARG A 6 -16.20 -8.06 13.58
CA ARG A 6 -15.43 -8.14 12.34
C ARG A 6 -15.23 -6.71 11.86
N LEU A 7 -14.06 -6.16 12.16
CA LEU A 7 -13.68 -4.83 11.72
C LEU A 7 -13.75 -4.81 10.18
N PRO A 8 -14.19 -3.70 9.57
CA PRO A 8 -14.15 -3.57 8.12
C PRO A 8 -12.71 -3.82 7.65
N PHE A 9 -12.54 -4.52 6.52
CA PHE A 9 -11.25 -4.97 5.99
C PHE A 9 -10.21 -3.84 5.87
N THR A 10 -10.67 -2.61 5.68
CA THR A 10 -9.87 -1.38 5.65
C THR A 10 -9.16 -1.07 6.98
N PHE A 11 -9.77 -1.42 8.11
CA PHE A 11 -9.17 -1.21 9.44
C PHE A 11 -8.04 -2.21 9.72
N SER A 12 -8.20 -3.46 9.28
CA SER A 12 -7.18 -4.50 9.44
C SER A 12 -5.91 -4.18 8.64
N LEU A 13 -6.05 -3.69 7.40
CA LEU A 13 -4.91 -3.22 6.61
C LEU A 13 -4.24 -2.00 7.23
N ARG A 14 -5.02 -0.99 7.66
CA ARG A 14 -4.46 0.19 8.33
C ARG A 14 -3.59 -0.21 9.53
N LYS A 15 -4.08 -1.13 10.37
CA LYS A 15 -3.33 -1.62 11.53
C LYS A 15 -2.06 -2.36 11.12
N ARG A 16 -2.13 -3.22 10.10
CA ARG A 16 -0.97 -3.96 9.56
C ARG A 16 0.12 -3.01 9.07
N LEU A 17 -0.26 -1.97 8.33
CA LEU A 17 0.65 -0.96 7.82
C LEU A 17 1.26 -0.12 8.95
N GLU A 18 0.47 0.21 9.97
CA GLU A 18 0.96 0.91 11.17
C GLU A 18 1.97 0.05 11.95
N ASP A 19 1.70 -1.25 12.10
CA ASP A 19 2.60 -2.22 12.74
C ASP A 19 3.90 -2.43 11.93
N GLU A 20 3.84 -2.47 10.60
CA GLU A 20 5.04 -2.49 9.74
C GLU A 20 5.87 -1.21 9.91
N SER A 21 5.23 -0.04 9.91
CA SER A 21 5.93 1.23 10.08
C SER A 21 6.62 1.35 11.46
N ARG A 22 6.02 0.74 12.49
CA ARG A 22 6.57 0.72 13.85
C ARG A 22 7.70 -0.28 14.02
N SER A 23 7.68 -1.39 13.28
CA SER A 23 8.65 -2.47 13.41
C SER A 23 9.93 -2.24 12.61
N LEU A 24 9.90 -1.41 11.57
CA LEU A 24 11.07 -1.17 10.70
C LEU A 24 11.38 0.33 10.58
N PRO A 25 12.45 0.83 11.23
CA PRO A 25 12.87 2.23 11.08
C PRO A 25 13.20 2.51 9.61
N GLY A 26 12.55 3.52 9.02
CA GLY A 26 12.69 3.87 7.60
C GLY A 26 11.58 3.34 6.68
N LYS A 27 10.53 2.70 7.20
CA LYS A 27 9.35 2.27 6.42
C LYS A 27 8.11 3.12 6.68
N THR A 28 8.26 4.42 6.56
CA THR A 28 7.12 5.34 6.63
C THR A 28 6.33 5.29 5.33
N ILE A 29 5.03 5.03 5.42
CA ILE A 29 4.13 5.09 4.25
C ILE A 29 3.67 6.54 4.06
N PHE A 30 3.86 7.07 2.86
CA PHE A 30 3.47 8.46 2.54
C PHE A 30 2.11 8.54 1.89
N ASP A 31 1.76 7.56 1.04
CA ASP A 31 0.52 7.59 0.29
C ASP A 31 -0.03 6.17 0.13
N CYS A 32 -1.34 6.08 0.03
CA CYS A 32 -2.06 4.86 -0.29
C CYS A 32 -3.29 5.16 -1.16
N LYS A 33 -3.52 4.33 -2.17
CA LYS A 33 -4.66 4.48 -3.10
C LYS A 33 -5.23 3.13 -3.46
N PHE A 34 -6.55 2.99 -3.30
CA PHE A 34 -7.28 1.86 -3.86
C PHE A 34 -7.23 1.89 -5.38
N LYS A 35 -7.16 0.71 -5.99
CA LYS A 35 -7.31 0.60 -7.44
C LYS A 35 -8.75 1.00 -7.79
N PRO A 36 -8.95 1.94 -8.73
CA PRO A 36 -10.28 2.42 -9.06
C PRO A 36 -11.20 1.33 -9.62
N ASP A 37 -10.66 0.36 -10.37
CA ASP A 37 -11.46 -0.74 -10.93
C ASP A 37 -11.52 -1.99 -10.05
N ASP A 38 -10.73 -2.06 -8.98
CA ASP A 38 -10.72 -3.21 -8.08
C ASP A 38 -10.58 -2.76 -6.62
N PRO A 39 -11.67 -2.75 -5.84
CA PRO A 39 -11.61 -2.34 -4.43
C PRO A 39 -10.78 -3.32 -3.57
N ASN A 40 -10.42 -4.48 -4.12
CA ASN A 40 -9.60 -5.46 -3.40
C ASN A 40 -8.11 -5.17 -3.51
N LEU A 41 -7.69 -4.23 -4.37
CA LEU A 41 -6.29 -3.88 -4.53
C LEU A 41 -6.01 -2.50 -3.96
N LEU A 42 -5.02 -2.44 -3.07
CA LEU A 42 -4.51 -1.23 -2.47
C LEU A 42 -3.04 -1.08 -2.80
N ALA A 43 -2.64 0.06 -3.36
CA ALA A 43 -1.23 0.39 -3.51
C ALA A 43 -0.77 1.31 -2.38
N THR A 44 0.44 1.10 -1.87
CA THR A 44 1.09 1.91 -0.83
C THR A 44 2.50 2.30 -1.25
N ALA A 45 2.89 3.54 -0.97
CA ALA A 45 4.24 4.06 -1.22
C ALA A 45 4.98 4.30 0.09
N SER A 46 6.25 3.94 0.12
CA SER A 46 7.09 3.95 1.32
C SER A 46 8.34 4.81 1.16
N PHE A 47 8.89 5.26 2.30
CA PHE A 47 10.15 6.00 2.42
C PHE A 47 11.35 5.22 1.89
N ASP A 48 11.36 3.91 2.05
CA ASP A 48 12.40 3.01 1.52
C ASP A 48 12.36 2.88 -0.02
N GLY A 49 11.54 3.68 -0.70
CA GLY A 49 11.40 3.66 -2.15
C GLY A 49 10.63 2.46 -2.69
N THR A 50 10.03 1.65 -1.80
CA THR A 50 9.24 0.49 -2.20
C THR A 50 7.78 0.85 -2.39
N ILE A 51 7.15 0.18 -3.35
CA ILE A 51 5.72 0.24 -3.60
C ILE A 51 5.17 -1.15 -3.44
N LYS A 52 4.22 -1.27 -2.54
CA LYS A 52 3.54 -2.54 -2.27
C LYS A 52 2.12 -2.46 -2.78
N ILE A 53 1.68 -3.53 -3.45
CA ILE A 53 0.28 -3.76 -3.78
C ILE A 53 -0.21 -4.84 -2.85
N TRP A 54 -1.32 -4.54 -2.19
CA TRP A 54 -1.97 -5.37 -1.19
C TRP A 54 -3.29 -5.86 -1.73
N ASP A 55 -3.53 -7.16 -1.56
CA ASP A 55 -4.86 -7.73 -1.68
C ASP A 55 -5.57 -7.60 -0.33
N THR A 56 -6.70 -6.90 -0.30
CA THR A 56 -7.44 -6.57 0.91
C THR A 56 -8.30 -7.71 1.43
N ASN A 57 -8.58 -8.73 0.60
CA ASN A 57 -9.29 -9.94 1.02
C ASN A 57 -8.38 -10.86 1.82
N THR A 58 -7.15 -11.01 1.35
CA THR A 58 -6.13 -11.89 1.96
C THR A 58 -5.24 -11.16 2.96
N LEU A 59 -5.24 -9.83 2.95
CA LEU A 59 -4.35 -8.97 3.74
C LEU A 59 -2.86 -9.24 3.46
N THR A 60 -2.54 -9.61 2.22
CA THR A 60 -1.18 -9.95 1.79
C THR A 60 -0.66 -9.01 0.71
N ALA A 61 0.65 -8.77 0.73
CA ALA A 61 1.31 -8.02 -0.34
C ALA A 61 1.49 -8.93 -1.57
N VAL A 62 0.67 -8.72 -2.60
CA VAL A 62 0.71 -9.49 -3.85
C VAL A 62 1.83 -9.05 -4.79
N SER A 63 2.32 -7.82 -4.60
CA SER A 63 3.46 -7.30 -5.36
C SER A 63 4.25 -6.33 -4.52
N THR A 64 5.57 -6.37 -4.62
CA THR A 64 6.48 -5.39 -4.03
C THR A 64 7.47 -4.96 -5.11
N SER A 65 7.56 -3.67 -5.40
CA SER A 65 8.58 -3.15 -6.30
C SER A 65 9.96 -3.26 -5.64
N PRO A 66 11.03 -3.49 -6.41
CA PRO A 66 12.37 -3.26 -5.90
C PRO A 66 12.45 -1.81 -5.39
N GLY A 67 13.05 -1.62 -4.21
CA GLY A 67 13.21 -0.30 -3.63
C GLY A 67 14.10 0.53 -4.55
N ASN A 68 13.57 1.64 -5.06
CA ASN A 68 14.42 2.65 -5.70
C ASN A 68 15.17 3.40 -4.59
N GLU A 69 16.38 3.90 -4.85
CA GLU A 69 17.24 4.62 -3.88
C GLU A 69 16.68 6.00 -3.46
N GLY A 70 15.37 6.15 -3.33
CA GLY A 70 14.71 7.41 -3.03
C GLY A 70 13.28 7.24 -2.56
N VAL A 71 12.79 8.25 -1.86
CA VAL A 71 11.46 8.26 -1.25
C VAL A 71 10.37 8.32 -2.32
N VAL A 72 9.34 7.49 -2.18
CA VAL A 72 8.12 7.61 -2.99
C VAL A 72 7.07 8.37 -2.18
N TYR A 73 6.81 9.62 -2.56
CA TYR A 73 5.89 10.50 -1.86
C TYR A 73 4.42 10.33 -2.29
N SER A 74 4.17 9.95 -3.53
CA SER A 74 2.80 9.78 -4.04
C SER A 74 2.73 8.73 -5.13
N LEU A 75 1.55 8.12 -5.26
CA LEU A 75 1.28 7.06 -6.22
C LEU A 75 -0.10 7.27 -6.86
N SER A 76 -0.25 6.88 -8.13
CA SER A 76 -1.53 6.93 -8.82
C SER A 76 -1.78 5.70 -9.67
N TRP A 77 -3.02 5.24 -9.72
CA TRP A 77 -3.39 4.15 -10.59
C TRP A 77 -3.55 4.66 -12.01
N ALA A 78 -2.93 3.95 -12.95
CA ALA A 78 -3.15 4.22 -14.36
C ALA A 78 -4.58 3.81 -14.75
N PRO A 79 -5.20 4.51 -15.72
CA PRO A 79 -6.52 4.16 -16.19
C PRO A 79 -6.53 2.77 -16.86
N VAL A 80 -7.68 2.12 -16.73
CA VAL A 80 -8.11 0.74 -17.02
C VAL A 80 -7.35 -0.07 -18.09
N SER A 81 -6.79 0.57 -19.12
CA SER A 81 -6.10 -0.12 -20.21
C SER A 81 -4.72 -0.67 -19.81
N VAL A 82 -4.09 -0.11 -18.79
CA VAL A 82 -2.78 -0.56 -18.30
C VAL A 82 -2.90 -1.09 -16.87
N LYS A 83 -2.68 -2.40 -16.69
CA LYS A 83 -2.64 -3.07 -15.37
C LYS A 83 -1.47 -2.64 -14.47
N ARG A 84 -0.88 -1.46 -14.70
CA ARG A 84 0.34 -0.99 -14.04
C ARG A 84 0.01 0.25 -13.20
N CYS A 85 0.50 0.30 -11.96
CA CYS A 85 0.49 1.55 -11.19
C CYS A 85 1.46 2.53 -11.84
N LEU A 86 1.05 3.79 -12.01
CA LEU A 86 1.98 4.86 -12.37
C LEU A 86 2.55 5.44 -11.07
N VAL A 87 3.88 5.46 -11.00
CA VAL A 87 4.61 5.96 -9.85
C VAL A 87 5.07 7.36 -10.17
N PHE A 88 4.60 8.34 -9.42
CA PHE A 88 5.14 9.69 -9.49
C PHE A 88 6.28 9.80 -8.48
N PHE A 89 7.51 9.75 -8.96
CA PHE A 89 8.69 10.06 -8.16
C PHE A 89 8.78 11.58 -8.01
N ALA A 90 8.64 12.09 -6.79
CA ALA A 90 9.20 13.41 -6.47
C ALA A 90 10.64 13.16 -6.01
N ALA A 91 11.60 13.39 -6.90
CA ALA A 91 13.02 13.17 -6.64
C ALA A 91 13.73 14.47 -6.25
N ARG A 92 14.63 14.31 -5.27
CA ARG A 92 15.75 15.16 -4.82
C ARG A 92 15.43 16.55 -4.27
#